data_AF-A0A951TMD5-F1
#
_entry.id   AF-A0A951TMD5-F1
#
_cell.length_a   1.000
_cell.length_b   1.000
_cell.length_c   1.000
_cell.angle_alpha   90.00
_cell.angle_beta   90.00
_cell.angle_gamma   90.00
#
_symmetry.space_group_name_H-M   'P 1'
#
loop_
_entity.id
_entity.type
_entity.pdbx_description
1 polymer ?
#
loop_
_entity_poly.entity_id
_entity_poly.type
_entity_poly.pdbx_seq_one_letter_code
_entity_poly.pdbx_strand_id
1 'polypeptide(L)'
;MTALDRFSPATRAWFSGAFSEPTSAQIGAWEAISGGRHTLVVAPTGSGKTLSAFLWSLDRLASSPPPQEPRRRCRVLYVSPLKALAVDVERNLRAPL
;
A
#
# COMPACT_ATOMS: atom_id res chain seq x y z
N MET A 1 8.74 -14.78 10.98
CA MET A 1 8.73 -13.89 9.81
C MET A 1 7.65 -12.84 10.05
N THR A 2 8.03 -11.57 10.17
CA THR A 2 7.12 -10.45 10.44
C THR A 2 6.34 -10.07 9.18
N ALA A 3 5.25 -9.32 9.32
CA ALA A 3 4.49 -8.81 8.17
C ALA A 3 5.36 -7.95 7.23
N LEU A 4 6.26 -7.16 7.81
CA LEU A 4 7.19 -6.28 7.10
C LEU A 4 8.26 -7.04 6.29
N ASP A 5 8.50 -8.32 6.59
CA ASP A 5 9.49 -9.13 5.86
C ASP A 5 9.12 -9.37 4.39
N ARG A 6 7.85 -9.15 4.03
CA ARG A 6 7.30 -9.32 2.68
C ARG A 6 7.62 -8.15 1.74
N PHE A 7 8.03 -7.01 2.31
CA PHE A 7 8.34 -5.79 1.57
C PHE A 7 9.82 -5.71 1.21
N SER A 8 10.12 -4.90 0.18
CA SER A 8 11.48 -4.55 -0.17
C SER A 8 12.21 -3.84 0.98
N PRO A 9 13.55 -3.86 1.01
CA PRO A 9 14.32 -3.20 2.07
C PRO A 9 14.01 -1.70 2.21
N ALA A 10 13.80 -1.00 1.10
CA ALA A 10 13.50 0.43 1.09
C ALA A 10 12.16 0.72 1.77
N THR A 11 11.10 -0.02 1.39
CA THR A 11 9.78 0.14 1.99
C THR A 11 9.75 -0.24 3.46
N ARG A 12 10.49 -1.28 3.86
CA ARG A 12 10.64 -1.67 5.26
C ARG A 12 11.32 -0.57 6.09
N ALA A 13 12.46 -0.06 5.61
CA ALA A 13 13.20 0.99 6.29
C ALA A 13 12.37 2.26 6.45
N TRP A 14 11.63 2.63 5.39
CA TRP A 14 10.69 3.73 5.43
C TRP A 14 9.60 3.52 6.50
N PHE A 15 8.92 2.37 6.50
CA PHE A 15 7.83 2.10 7.44
C PHE A 15 8.31 2.15 8.90
N SER A 16 9.45 1.51 9.19
CA SER A 16 10.04 1.49 10.54
C SER A 16 10.54 2.87 11.01
N GLY A 17 10.82 3.79 10.08
CA GLY A 17 11.16 5.18 10.41
C GLY A 17 9.92 6.05 10.67
N ALA A 18 8.79 5.74 10.05
CA ALA A 18 7.55 6.52 10.13
C ALA A 18 6.59 6.03 11.24
N PHE A 19 6.61 4.73 11.57
CA PHE A 19 5.69 4.11 12.52
C PHE A 19 6.42 3.16 13.47
N SER A 20 5.90 3.03 14.70
CA SER A 20 6.44 2.10 15.69
C SER A 20 6.22 0.63 15.30
N GLU A 21 5.01 0.30 14.84
CA GLU A 21 4.63 -1.06 14.46
C GLU A 21 3.41 -1.08 13.52
N PRO A 22 3.24 -2.14 12.71
CA PRO A 22 2.02 -2.35 11.93
C PRO A 22 0.78 -2.62 12.79
N THR A 23 -0.37 -2.11 12.36
CA THR A 23 -1.66 -2.46 12.98
C THR A 23 -2.08 -3.88 12.63
N SER A 24 -2.99 -4.48 13.41
CA SER A 24 -3.57 -5.80 13.10
C SER A 24 -4.25 -5.85 11.72
N ALA A 25 -4.92 -4.76 11.33
CA ALA A 25 -5.55 -4.63 10.02
C ALA A 25 -4.51 -4.63 8.88
N GLN A 26 -3.38 -3.96 9.07
CA GLN A 26 -2.28 -3.95 8.10
C GLN A 26 -1.65 -5.33 7.97
N ILE A 27 -1.36 -5.99 9.09
CA ILE A 27 -0.77 -7.35 9.11
C ILE A 27 -1.65 -8.31 8.30
N GLY A 28 -2.94 -8.43 8.65
CA GLY A 28 -3.86 -9.34 7.97
C GLY A 28 -4.04 -9.00 6.49
N ALA A 29 -4.09 -7.71 6.14
CA ALA A 29 -4.17 -7.28 4.75
C ALA A 29 -2.91 -7.67 3.96
N TRP A 30 -1.71 -7.43 4.49
CA TRP A 30 -0.47 -7.75 3.78
C TRP A 30 -0.26 -9.25 3.62
N GLU A 31 -0.66 -10.06 4.60
CA GLU A 31 -0.64 -11.52 4.48
C GLU A 31 -1.56 -12.05 3.37
N ALA A 32 -2.71 -11.40 3.17
CA ALA A 32 -3.66 -11.74 2.12
C ALA A 32 -3.20 -11.25 0.74
N ILE A 33 -2.88 -9.97 0.64
CA ILE A 33 -2.51 -9.31 -0.60
C ILE A 33 -1.19 -9.88 -1.15
N SER A 34 -0.19 -10.13 -0.30
CA SER A 34 1.10 -10.68 -0.76
C SER A 34 0.96 -12.09 -1.34
N GLY A 35 -0.07 -12.83 -0.93
CA GLY A 35 -0.41 -14.14 -1.49
C GLY A 35 -1.23 -14.07 -2.77
N GLY A 36 -1.42 -12.89 -3.37
CA GLY A 36 -2.20 -12.70 -4.60
C GLY A 36 -3.71 -12.80 -4.39
N ARG A 37 -4.22 -12.73 -3.16
CA ARG A 37 -5.64 -12.89 -2.85
C ARG A 37 -6.41 -11.57 -2.95
N HIS A 38 -7.62 -11.62 -3.48
CA HIS A 38 -8.59 -10.54 -3.30
C HIS A 38 -8.89 -10.37 -1.80
N THR A 39 -8.82 -9.14 -1.31
CA THR A 39 -8.84 -8.86 0.13
C THR A 39 -9.81 -7.72 0.43
N LEU A 40 -10.77 -7.97 1.33
CA LEU A 40 -11.64 -6.95 1.91
C LEU A 40 -11.20 -6.68 3.35
N VAL A 41 -10.80 -5.44 3.65
CA VAL A 41 -10.36 -5.05 5.00
C VAL A 41 -11.49 -4.33 5.71
N VAL A 42 -12.05 -4.98 6.75
CA VAL A 42 -13.05 -4.40 7.64
C VAL A 42 -12.38 -4.05 8.96
N ALA A 43 -12.21 -2.76 9.23
CA ALA A 43 -11.61 -2.26 10.46
C ALA A 43 -12.14 -0.85 10.80
N PRO A 44 -12.07 -0.41 12.07
CA PRO A 44 -12.43 0.96 12.46
C PRO A 44 -11.64 2.06 11.72
N THR A 45 -12.09 3.30 11.85
CA THR A 45 -11.28 4.48 11.47
C THR A 45 -9.99 4.51 12.29
N GLY A 46 -8.91 5.06 11.72
CA GLY A 46 -7.60 5.08 12.38
C GLY A 46 -6.80 3.78 12.32
N SER A 47 -7.37 2.64 11.88
CA SER A 47 -6.64 1.35 11.82
C SER A 47 -5.63 1.20 10.67
N GLY A 48 -5.31 2.28 9.94
CA GLY A 48 -4.31 2.23 8.86
C GLY A 48 -4.74 1.50 7.57
N LYS A 49 -6.06 1.38 7.30
CA LYS A 49 -6.61 0.68 6.12
C LYS A 49 -6.05 1.19 4.79
N THR A 50 -5.89 2.50 4.65
CA THR A 50 -5.33 3.12 3.43
C THR A 50 -3.92 2.62 3.15
N LEU A 51 -3.03 2.74 4.14
CA LEU A 51 -1.65 2.25 4.02
C LEU A 51 -1.58 0.73 3.83
N SER A 52 -2.55 -0.02 4.37
CA SER A 52 -2.66 -1.47 4.16
C SER A 52 -2.72 -1.83 2.68
N ALA A 53 -3.57 -1.15 1.90
CA ALA A 53 -3.72 -1.41 0.46
C ALA A 53 -2.61 -0.76 -0.38
N PHE A 54 -2.26 0.49 -0.06
CA PHE A 54 -1.33 1.26 -0.89
C PHE A 54 0.13 0.84 -0.72
N LEU A 55 0.57 0.50 0.49
CA LEU A 55 1.99 0.22 0.73
C LEU A 55 2.49 -0.96 -0.10
N TRP A 56 1.69 -2.03 -0.18
CA TRP A 56 2.02 -3.19 -1.02
C TRP A 56 2.10 -2.81 -2.50
N SER A 57 1.13 -2.03 -2.97
CA SER A 57 1.08 -1.57 -4.35
C SER A 57 2.29 -0.70 -4.70
N LEU A 58 2.65 0.25 -3.84
CA LEU A 58 3.81 1.12 -4.01
C LEU A 58 5.12 0.34 -3.99
N ASP A 59 5.28 -0.60 -3.06
CA ASP A 59 6.45 -1.47 -2.98
C ASP A 59 6.68 -2.21 -4.30
N ARG A 60 5.63 -2.83 -4.87
CA ARG A 60 5.72 -3.51 -6.17
C ARG A 60 6.03 -2.56 -7.32
N LEU A 61 5.47 -1.35 -7.31
CA LEU A 61 5.75 -0.32 -8.32
C LEU A 61 7.21 0.15 -8.28
N ALA A 62 7.78 0.27 -7.08
CA ALA A 62 9.15 0.73 -6.83
C ALA A 62 10.20 -0.39 -7.02
N SER A 63 9.86 -1.63 -6.65
CA SER A 63 10.76 -2.78 -6.73
C SER A 63 10.81 -3.43 -8.10
N SER A 64 9.90 -3.06 -9.01
CA SER A 64 9.78 -3.68 -10.34
C SER A 64 9.87 -2.61 -11.43
N PRO A 65 10.69 -2.81 -12.48
CA PRO A 65 10.81 -1.83 -13.55
C PRO A 65 9.44 -1.59 -14.22
N PRO A 66 9.17 -0.36 -14.67
CA PRO A 66 7.95 -0.08 -15.41
C PRO A 66 7.93 -0.91 -16.71
N PRO A 67 6.75 -1.40 -17.15
CA PRO A 67 6.61 -2.05 -18.44
C PRO A 67 7.13 -1.17 -19.58
N GLN A 68 7.79 -1.80 -20.56
CA GLN A 68 8.34 -1.11 -21.73
C GLN A 68 7.23 -0.42 -22.54
N GLU A 69 6.12 -1.12 -22.76
CA GLU A 69 4.95 -0.58 -23.44
C GLU A 69 4.26 0.52 -22.60
N PRO A 70 4.19 1.78 -23.08
CA PRO A 70 3.63 2.89 -22.30
C PRO A 70 2.20 2.67 -21.84
N ARG A 71 1.37 2.03 -22.68
CA ARG A 71 -0.03 1.72 -22.37
C ARG A 71 -0.21 0.78 -21.18
N ARG A 72 0.82 0.03 -20.81
CA ARG A 72 0.81 -0.92 -19.68
C ARG A 72 1.42 -0.35 -18.40
N ARG A 73 1.83 0.92 -18.39
CA ARG A 73 2.47 1.54 -17.22
C ARG A 73 1.50 1.85 -16.08
N CYS A 74 0.20 2.00 -16.36
CA CYS A 74 -0.84 2.01 -15.33
C CYS A 74 -0.96 0.60 -14.74
N ARG A 75 -0.43 0.41 -13.52
CA ARG A 75 -0.32 -0.89 -12.85
C ARG A 75 -1.23 -1.01 -11.62
N VAL A 76 -1.78 0.10 -11.13
CA VAL A 76 -2.62 0.17 -9.93
C VAL A 76 -3.75 1.16 -10.20
N LEU A 77 -4.99 0.75 -9.95
CA LEU A 77 -6.18 1.60 -10.07
C LEU A 77 -6.84 1.75 -8.69
N TYR A 78 -6.92 2.98 -8.21
CA TYR A 78 -7.71 3.32 -7.03
C TYR A 78 -9.06 3.89 -7.47
N VAL A 79 -10.14 3.38 -6.89
CA VAL A 79 -11.51 3.84 -7.16
C VAL A 79 -12.10 4.35 -5.86
N SER A 80 -12.63 5.58 -5.91
CA SER A 80 -13.29 6.22 -4.78
C SER A 80 -14.71 6.61 -5.17
N PRO A 81 -15.70 6.44 -4.29
CA PRO A 81 -17.05 6.96 -4.52
C PRO A 81 -17.11 8.50 -4.45
N LEU A 82 -16.08 9.16 -3.90
CA LEU A 82 -16.02 10.60 -3.71
C LEU A 82 -14.78 11.21 -4.39
N LYS A 83 -14.97 12.28 -5.16
CA LYS A 83 -13.87 13.03 -5.79
C LYS A 83 -12.90 13.61 -4.76
N ALA A 84 -13.43 14.19 -3.67
CA ALA A 84 -12.61 14.78 -2.61
C ALA A 84 -11.65 13.73 -2.00
N LEU A 85 -12.15 12.53 -1.72
CA LEU A 85 -11.32 11.44 -1.20
C LEU A 85 -10.27 10.97 -2.21
N ALA A 86 -10.55 11.00 -3.51
CA ALA A 86 -9.55 10.69 -4.53
C ALA A 86 -8.40 11.71 -4.54
N VAL A 87 -8.72 13.00 -4.42
CA VAL A 87 -7.73 14.08 -4.33
C VAL A 87 -6.92 13.98 -3.04
N ASP A 88 -7.57 13.70 -1.91
CA ASP A 88 -6.88 13.54 -0.62
C ASP A 88 -5.91 12.36 -0.64
N VAL A 89 -6.31 11.23 -1.22
CA VAL A 89 -5.42 10.07 -1.40
C VAL A 89 -4.24 10.42 -2.30
N GLU A 90 -4.46 11.08 -3.43
CA GLU A 90 -3.36 11.52 -4.30
C GLU A 90 -2.35 12.39 -3.54
N ARG A 91 -2.84 13.38 -2.77
CA ARG A 91 -2.00 14.26 -1.97
C ARG A 91 -1.20 13.47 -0.92
N ASN A 92 -1.85 12.56 -0.21
CA ASN A 92 -1.22 11.75 0.83
C ASN A 92 -0.15 10.80 0.27
N LEU A 93 -0.28 10.35 -0.98
CA LEU A 93 0.72 9.52 -1.66
C LEU A 93 1.94 10.30 -2.17
N ARG A 94 1.85 11.64 -2.24
CA ARG A 94 2.95 12.52 -2.69
C ARG A 94 3.77 13.09 -1.55
N ALA A 95 3.23 13.16 -0.34
CA ALA A 95 4.00 13.54 0.84
C ALA A 95 5.17 12.55 1.03
N PRO A 96 6.27 12.94 1.70
CA PRO A 96 7.10 11.93 2.34
C PRO A 96 6.16 11.22 3.31
N LEU A 97 5.75 10.04 2.89
CA LEU A 97 4.97 9.12 3.65
C LEU A 97 5.59 8.99 5.06
#